data_AF-A0A847KQT7-F1
#
_entry.id   AF-A0A847KQT7-F1
#
_cell.length_a   1.000
_cell.length_b   1.000
_cell.length_c   1.000
_cell.angle_alpha   90.00
_cell.angle_beta   90.00
_cell.angle_gamma   90.00
#
_symmetry.space_group_name_H-M   'P 1'
#
loop_
_entity.id
_entity.type
_entity.pdbx_description
1 polymer ?
#
loop_
_entity_poly.entity_id
_entity_poly.type
_entity_poly.pdbx_seq_one_letter_code
_entity_poly.pdbx_strand_id
1 'polypeptide(L)' 'MFIGKDLVAASATPIVLGILAEGESYGYAILKRVNELSGGRITWTDGMLYPLL' A
#
# COMPACT_ATOMS: atom_id res chain seq x y z
N MET A 1 -1.57 -18.11 0.04
CA MET A 1 -0.16 -17.70 0.20
C MET A 1 -0.18 -16.23 0.62
N PHE A 2 0.29 -15.92 1.83
CA PHE A 2 0.39 -14.54 2.32
C PHE A 2 1.76 -13.98 1.96
N ILE A 3 1.81 -12.71 1.55
CA ILE A 3 3.08 -12.04 1.31
C ILE A 3 3.71 -11.73 2.67
N GLY A 4 4.99 -12.08 2.84
CA GLY A 4 5.73 -11.84 4.07
C GLY A 4 5.81 -10.34 4.39
N LYS A 5 5.74 -9.98 5.68
CA LYS A 5 5.71 -8.58 6.14
C LYS A 5 6.90 -7.76 5.63
N ASP A 6 8.07 -8.36 5.49
CA ASP A 6 9.27 -7.67 4.99
C ASP A 6 9.15 -7.30 3.52
N LEU A 7 8.56 -8.19 2.70
CA LEU A 7 8.30 -7.93 1.28
C LEU A 7 7.18 -6.89 1.12
N VAL A 8 6.17 -6.94 1.98
CA VAL A 8 5.10 -5.93 2.06
C VAL A 8 5.67 -4.54 2.40
N ALA A 9 6.60 -4.46 3.35
CA ALA A 9 7.25 -3.20 3.73
C ALA A 9 8.18 -2.68 2.63
N ALA A 10 9.03 -3.54 2.05
CA ALA A 10 9.95 -3.18 0.98
C ALA A 10 9.23 -2.71 -0.30
N SER A 11 8.01 -3.18 -0.54
CA SER A 11 7.19 -2.80 -1.69
C SER A 11 6.25 -1.62 -1.45
N ALA A 12 6.16 -1.10 -0.22
CA ALA A 12 5.22 -0.03 0.10
C ALA A 12 5.48 1.24 -0.71
N THR A 13 6.72 1.74 -0.73
CA THR A 13 7.10 2.94 -1.48
C THR A 13 6.79 2.87 -2.98
N PRO A 14 7.24 1.85 -3.75
CA PRO A 14 6.93 1.79 -5.18
C PRO A 14 5.43 1.62 -5.46
N ILE A 15 4.68 0.93 -4.59
CA ILE A 15 3.22 0.79 -4.74
C ILE A 15 2.52 2.14 -4.53
N VAL A 16 2.89 2.89 -3.48
CA VAL A 16 2.34 4.23 -3.20
C VAL A 16 2.63 5.19 -4.35
N LEU A 17 3.89 5.20 -4.85
CA LEU A 17 4.28 6.04 -5.98
C LEU A 17 3.54 5.67 -7.26
N GLY A 18 3.32 4.38 -7.53
CA GLY A 18 2.52 3.93 -8.67
C GLY A 18 1.08 4.45 -8.62
N ILE A 19 0.45 4.42 -7.44
CA ILE A 19 -0.91 4.94 -7.26
C ILE A 19 -0.96 6.46 -7.44
N LEU A 20 0.01 7.20 -6.87
CA LEU A 20 0.08 8.65 -7.01
C LEU A 20 0.40 9.09 -8.45
N ALA A 21 1.08 8.25 -9.24
CA ALA A 21 1.30 8.51 -10.65
C ALA A 21 0.02 8.44 -11.49
N GLU A 22 -1.01 7.73 -11.03
CA GLU A 22 -2.33 7.68 -11.69
C GLU A 22 -3.23 8.88 -11.32
N GLY A 23 -2.91 9.60 -10.23
CA GLY A 23 -3.64 10.79 -9.79
C GLY A 23 -3.48 11.06 -8.29
N GLU A 24 -3.91 12.24 -7.85
CA GLU A 24 -3.88 12.60 -6.42
C GLU A 24 -4.73 11.64 -5.59
N SER A 25 -4.17 11.20 -4.47
CA SER A 25 -4.81 10.26 -3.55
C SER A 25 -4.35 10.52 -2.12
N TYR A 26 -5.12 10.07 -1.15
CA TYR A 26 -4.84 10.24 0.28
C TYR A 26 -4.73 8.89 0.98
N GLY A 27 -4.14 8.86 2.17
CA GLY A 27 -3.64 7.62 2.75
C GLY A 27 -4.66 6.47 2.85
N TYR A 28 -5.89 6.77 3.24
CA TYR A 28 -6.96 5.77 3.27
C TYR A 28 -7.36 5.27 1.87
N ALA A 29 -7.41 6.14 0.86
CA ALA A 29 -7.71 5.76 -0.51
C ALA A 29 -6.62 4.87 -1.12
N ILE A 30 -5.35 5.13 -0.79
CA ILE A 30 -4.22 4.27 -1.15
C ILE A 30 -4.36 2.88 -0.50
N LEU A 31 -4.62 2.82 0.81
CA LEU A 31 -4.81 1.56 1.54
C LEU A 31 -5.94 0.71 0.95
N LYS A 32 -7.09 1.34 0.66
CA LYS A 32 -8.23 0.68 0.05
C LYS A 32 -7.89 0.13 -1.33
N ARG A 33 -7.24 0.92 -2.19
CA ARG A 33 -6.86 0.52 -3.55
C ARG A 33 -5.85 -0.64 -3.54
N VAL A 34 -4.88 -0.62 -2.63
CA VAL A 34 -3.93 -1.75 -2.46
C VAL A 34 -4.64 -3.02 -2.01
N ASN A 35 -5.61 -2.92 -1.12
CA ASN A 35 -6.40 -4.08 -0.69
C ASN A 35 -7.21 -4.67 -1.86
N GLU A 36 -7.88 -3.81 -2.63
CA GLU A 36 -8.66 -4.18 -3.82
C GLU A 36 -7.78 -4.84 -4.89
N LEU A 37 -6.66 -4.21 -5.26
CA LEU A 37 -5.73 -4.72 -6.28
C LEU A 37 -5.03 -6.02 -5.85
N SER A 38 -4.76 -6.19 -4.56
CA SER A 38 -4.12 -7.40 -4.04
C SER A 38 -5.10 -8.54 -3.73
N GLY A 39 -6.41 -8.30 -3.81
CA GLY A 39 -7.44 -9.27 -3.41
C GLY A 39 -7.28 -9.70 -1.95
N GLY A 40 -6.91 -8.77 -1.06
CA GLY A 40 -6.69 -9.04 0.36
C GLY A 40 -5.40 -9.80 0.69
N ARG A 41 -4.47 -9.96 -0.26
CA ARG A 41 -3.17 -10.63 -0.03
C ARG A 41 -2.12 -9.72 0.58
N ILE A 42 -2.31 -8.41 0.44
CA ILE A 42 -1.47 -7.37 1.04
C ILE A 42 -2.33 -6.65 2.09
N THR A 43 -1.94 -6.81 3.35
CA THR A 43 -2.59 -6.12 4.48
C THR A 43 -1.62 -5.13 5.07
N TRP A 44 -1.90 -3.85 4.87
CA TRP A 44 -1.21 -2.76 5.56
C TRP A 44 -2.00 -2.33 6.79
N THR A 45 -1.30 -2.09 7.89
CA THR A 45 -1.86 -1.42 9.07
C THR A 45 -1.64 0.08 8.92
N ASP A 46 -2.52 0.91 9.49
CA ASP A 46 -2.48 2.37 9.35
C ASP A 46 -1.09 2.98 9.68
N GLY A 47 -0.36 2.39 10.64
CA GLY A 47 0.99 2.82 11.01
C GLY A 47 2.08 2.59 9.95
N MET A 48 1.84 1.74 8.93
CA MET A 48 2.81 1.50 7.86
C MET A 48 2.76 2.52 6.72
N LEU A 49 1.72 3.35 6.67
CA LEU A 49 1.60 4.42 5.69
C LEU A 49 2.20 5.76 6.19
N TYR A 50 2.29 5.91 7.51
CA TYR A 50 2.80 7.11 8.19
C TYR A 50 4.31 7.43 8.07
N PRO A 51 5.22 6.55 7.60
CA PRO A 51 6.59 6.98 7.30
C PRO A 51 6.74 7.65 5.93
N LEU A 52 5.67 7.70 5.11
CA LEU A 52 5.68 8.20 3.74
C LEU A 52 4.86 9.49 3.52
N LEU A 53 4.12 9.96 4.53
CA LEU A 53 3.32 11.20 4.52
C LEU A 53 3.76 12.16 5.62
#